data_AF-A0A836XCJ1-F1
#
_entry.id   AF-A0A836XCJ1-F1
#
_cell.length_a   1.000
_cell.length_b   1.000
_cell.length_c   1.000
_cell.angle_alpha   90.00
_cell.angle_beta   90.00
_cell.angle_gamma   90.00
#
_symmetry.space_group_name_H-M   'P 1'
#
loop_
_entity.id
_entity.type
_entity.pdbx_description
1 polymer ?
#
loop_
_entity_poly.entity_id
_entity_poly.type
_entity_poly.pdbx_seq_one_letter_code
_entity_poly.pdbx_strand_id
1 'polypeptide(L)' 'MAWADILGDWREEIITYVDGELRIYTTIIPATDRRVCPMQDPIYRIDVALKSMGYDQVPMTSYFLGSN' A
#
# COMPACT_ATOMS: atom_id res chain seq x y z
N MET A 1 12.25 0.11 -3.37
CA MET A 1 11.25 -0.73 -2.67
C MET A 1 10.06 0.15 -2.36
N ALA A 2 8.84 -0.35 -2.49
CA ALA A 2 7.62 0.40 -2.21
C ALA A 2 6.58 -0.50 -1.53
N TRP A 3 5.58 0.12 -0.89
CA TRP A 3 4.40 -0.56 -0.36
C TRP A 3 3.15 0.24 -0.71
N ALA A 4 2.12 -0.42 -1.23
CA ALA A 4 0.88 0.22 -1.67
C ALA A 4 -0.22 -0.83 -1.87
N ASP A 5 -1.49 -0.53 -1.59
CA ASP A 5 -2.62 -1.32 -2.12
C ASP A 5 -2.72 -1.04 -3.63
N ILE A 6 -2.26 -1.97 -4.46
CA ILE A 6 -2.33 -1.86 -5.92
C ILE A 6 -3.14 -2.99 -6.55
N LEU A 7 -3.45 -4.05 -5.79
CA LEU A 7 -4.20 -5.23 -6.23
C LEU A 7 -5.12 -5.72 -5.10
N GLY A 8 -6.23 -6.36 -5.46
CA GLY A 8 -6.99 -7.16 -4.48
C GLY A 8 -7.84 -6.33 -3.50
N ASP A 9 -7.64 -6.53 -2.20
CA ASP A 9 -8.37 -5.85 -1.14
C ASP A 9 -7.52 -4.75 -0.47
N TRP A 10 -7.99 -4.17 0.63
CA TRP A 10 -7.43 -2.95 1.21
C TRP A 10 -6.01 -3.06 1.78
N ARG A 11 -5.42 -4.24 1.84
CA ARG A 11 -4.10 -4.46 2.47
C ARG A 11 -3.01 -4.20 1.45
N GLU A 12 -1.89 -3.65 1.92
CA GLU A 12 -0.82 -3.21 1.03
C GLU A 12 0.02 -4.38 0.49
N GLU A 13 0.35 -4.31 -0.80
CA GLU A 13 1.42 -5.11 -1.38
C GLU A 13 2.80 -4.54 -1.03
N ILE A 14 3.82 -5.41 -1.01
CA ILE A 14 5.23 -5.02 -1.02
C ILE A 14 5.79 -5.20 -2.43
N ILE A 15 6.33 -4.11 -2.99
CA ILE A 15 6.98 -4.09 -4.29
C ILE A 15 8.49 -3.96 -4.10
N THR A 16 9.22 -4.99 -4.51
CA THR A 16 10.67 -5.04 -4.44
C THR A 16 11.24 -5.60 -5.74
N TYR A 17 12.56 -5.67 -5.85
CA TYR A 17 13.22 -6.18 -7.04
C TYR A 17 14.44 -7.00 -6.66
N VAL A 18 14.81 -7.88 -7.58
CA VAL A 18 16.17 -8.41 -7.71
C VAL A 18 16.66 -8.04 -9.10
N ASP A 19 17.93 -8.31 -9.42
CA ASP A 19 18.43 -8.03 -10.76
C ASP A 19 17.60 -8.77 -11.82
N GLY A 20 17.09 -8.02 -12.80
CA GLY A 20 16.25 -8.54 -13.89
C GLY A 20 14.77 -8.82 -13.55
N GLU A 21 14.30 -8.68 -12.30
CA GLU A 21 12.93 -9.03 -11.92
C GLU A 21 12.29 -8.05 -10.93
N LEU A 22 11.03 -7.68 -11.18
CA LEU A 22 10.16 -7.03 -10.19
C LEU A 22 9.35 -8.09 -9.45
N ARG A 23 9.29 -7.98 -8.12
CA ARG A 23 8.53 -8.89 -7.25
C ARG A 23 7.46 -8.11 -6.50
N ILE A 24 6.22 -8.56 -6.61
CA ILE A 24 5.06 -8.00 -5.91
C ILE A 24 4.56 -9.09 -4.95
N TYR A 25 4.58 -8.80 -3.66
CA TYR A 25 4.10 -9.68 -2.61
C TYR A 25 2.75 -9.16 -2.11
N THR A 26 1.73 -10.01 -2.15
CA THR A 26 0.42 -9.76 -1.55
C THR A 26 0.19 -10.74 -0.40
N THR A 27 -0.74 -10.42 0.51
CA THR A 27 -1.07 -11.30 1.63
C THR A 27 -2.01 -12.42 1.22
N ILE A 28 -1.78 -13.61 1.78
CA ILE A 28 -2.68 -14.77 1.65
C ILE A 28 -3.54 -15.00 2.90
N ILE A 29 -3.32 -14.20 3.95
CA ILE A 29 -4.12 -14.28 5.18
C ILE A 29 -5.53 -13.80 4.80
N PRO A 30 -6.62 -14.52 5.09
CA PRO A 30 -7.96 -14.04 4.79
C PRO A 30 -8.30 -12.77 5.57
N ALA A 31 -8.89 -11.76 4.92
CA ALA A 31 -9.36 -10.56 5.59
C ALA A 31 -10.59 -10.87 6.45
N THR A 32 -10.64 -10.30 7.65
CA THR A 32 -11.80 -10.41 8.55
C THR A 32 -12.86 -9.34 8.29
N ASP A 33 -12.50 -8.30 7.54
CA ASP A 33 -13.33 -7.13 7.26
C ASP A 33 -13.11 -6.61 5.84
N ARG A 34 -14.07 -5.80 5.37
CA ARG A 34 -13.99 -5.13 4.06
C ARG A 34 -13.82 -3.64 4.26
N ARG A 35 -12.78 -3.08 3.62
CA ARG A 35 -12.53 -1.64 3.58
C ARG A 35 -12.43 -1.17 2.13
N VAL A 36 -12.61 0.13 1.92
CA VAL A 36 -12.35 0.74 0.61
C VAL A 36 -10.85 0.69 0.34
N CYS A 37 -10.48 0.36 -0.89
CA CYS A 37 -9.10 0.40 -1.38
C CYS A 37 -8.44 1.74 -0.99
N PRO A 38 -7.33 1.77 -0.22
CA PRO A 38 -6.66 3.02 0.17
C PRO A 38 -6.21 3.88 -1.01
N MET A 39 -6.04 3.34 -2.22
CA MET A 39 -5.80 4.18 -3.40
C MET A 39 -7.01 5.04 -3.82
N GLN A 40 -8.18 4.89 -3.19
CA GLN A 40 -9.30 5.84 -3.31
C GLN A 40 -9.26 6.95 -2.25
N ASP A 41 -8.40 6.83 -1.23
CA ASP A 41 -8.17 7.87 -0.24
C ASP A 41 -7.17 8.91 -0.80
N PRO A 42 -7.51 10.22 -0.76
CA PRO A 42 -6.69 11.24 -1.41
C PRO A 42 -5.31 11.43 -0.77
N ILE A 43 -5.20 11.31 0.56
CA ILE A 43 -3.92 11.47 1.26
C ILE A 43 -3.03 10.26 0.95
N TYR A 44 -3.56 9.06 1.12
CA TYR A 44 -2.83 7.82 0.83
C TYR A 44 -2.34 7.77 -0.63
N ARG A 45 -3.21 8.10 -1.60
CA ARG A 45 -2.88 8.11 -3.04
C ARG A 45 -1.70 9.06 -3.34
N ILE A 46 -1.69 10.24 -2.73
CA ILE A 46 -0.63 11.24 -2.92
C ILE A 46 0.67 10.74 -2.29
N ASP A 47 0.63 10.23 -1.06
CA ASP A 47 1.83 9.72 -0.40
C ASP A 47 2.48 8.56 -1.17
N VAL A 48 1.67 7.64 -1.72
CA VAL A 48 2.16 6.58 -2.61
C VAL A 48 2.87 7.16 -3.84
N ALA A 49 2.37 8.25 -4.42
CA ALA A 49 3.02 8.91 -5.55
C ALA A 49 4.36 9.57 -5.14
N LEU A 50 4.47 10.07 -3.91
CA LEU A 50 5.68 10.71 -3.39
C LEU A 50 6.79 9.71 -3.02
N LYS A 51 6.51 8.40 -2.94
CA LYS A 51 7.51 7.40 -2.55
C LYS A 51 8.75 7.33 -3.43
N SER A 52 8.68 7.79 -4.67
CA SER A 52 9.86 7.86 -5.54
C SER A 52 10.75 9.07 -5.26
N MET A 53 10.36 9.96 -4.33
CA MET A 53 11.04 11.23 -4.08
C MET A 53 11.89 11.17 -2.80
N GLY A 54 13.20 11.06 -2.97
CA GLY A 54 14.15 11.16 -1.86
C GLY A 54 14.07 9.98 -0.88
N TYR A 55 14.04 10.29 0.42
CA TYR A 55 13.90 9.26 1.46
C TYR A 55 12.46 8.80 1.56
N ASP A 56 12.28 7.48 1.58
CA ASP A 56 10.97 6.87 1.62
C ASP A 56 10.23 7.19 2.93
N GLN A 57 8.93 7.45 2.78
CA GLN A 57 8.00 7.65 3.89
C GLN A 57 6.84 6.68 3.74
N VAL A 58 6.20 6.35 4.87
CA VAL A 58 5.02 5.49 4.92
C VAL A 58 3.80 6.31 4.49
N PRO A 59 2.92 5.80 3.60
CA PRO A 59 1.71 6.48 3.23
C PRO A 59 0.70 6.41 4.36
N MET A 60 0.03 7.52 4.64
CA MET A 60 -1.02 7.59 5.66
C MET A 60 -2.41 7.70 5.03
N THR A 61 -3.41 7.12 5.68
CA THR A 61 -4.82 7.34 5.35
C THR A 61 -5.31 8.66 5.93
N SER A 62 -6.26 9.32 5.26
CA SER A 62 -6.91 10.53 5.79
C SER A 62 -7.78 10.30 7.03
N TYR A 63 -8.04 9.04 7.36
CA TYR A 63 -8.86 8.60 8.48
C TYR A 63 -8.11 7.58 9.35
N PHE A 64 -8.61 7.36 10.57
CA PHE A 64 -8.06 6.35 11.47
C PHE A 64 -8.35 4.93 10.94
N LEU A 65 -7.29 4.23 10.53
CA LEU A 65 -7.34 2.85 10.03
C LEU A 65 -6.92 1.88 11.14
N GLY A 66 -7.81 1.60 12.10
CA GLY A 66 -7.55 0.71 13.24
C GLY A 66 -8.80 0.05 13.78
N SER A 67 -8.67 -0.76 14.83
CA SER A 67 -9.81 -1.24 15.62
C SER A 67 -10.27 -0.15 16.59
N ASN A 68 -11.57 0.01 16.74
CA ASN A 68 -12.16 0.78 17.84
C ASN A 68 -11.91 0.09 19.19
#